data_AF-A0A960VPZ7-F1
#
_entry.id   AF-A0A960VPZ7-F1
#
_cell.length_a   1.000
_cell.length_b   1.000
_cell.length_c   1.000
_cell.angle_alpha   90.00
_cell.angle_beta   90.00
_cell.angle_gamma   90.00
#
_symmetry.space_group_name_H-M   'P 1'
#
loop_
_entity.id
_entity.type
_entity.pdbx_description
1 polymer ?
#
loop_
_entity_poly.entity_id
_entity_poly.type
_entity_poly.pdbx_seq_one_letter_code
_entity_poly.pdbx_strand_id
1 'polypeptide(L)'
;PVIRHTGEWDLSTLELVVSLDAAGRAEGLLYEDAGDGYGHRDGEYRLTRFVATRVAGSDEVTLTATIEAGNWPAPARTLKVTVLSED
;
A
#
# COMPACT_ATOMS: atom_id res chain seq x y z
N PRO A 1 -11.09 -14.60 -11.45
CA PRO A 1 -12.49 -14.81 -10.99
C PRO A 1 -13.28 -13.52 -11.26
N VAL A 2 -14.58 -13.62 -11.54
CA VAL A 2 -15.43 -12.42 -11.60
C VAL A 2 -15.77 -12.03 -10.16
N ILE A 3 -15.35 -10.84 -9.74
CA ILE A 3 -15.65 -10.27 -8.42
C ILE A 3 -17.01 -9.58 -8.51
N ARG A 4 -17.95 -9.97 -7.65
CA ARG A 4 -19.34 -9.50 -7.68
C ARG A 4 -19.68 -8.57 -6.52
N HIS A 5 -18.90 -8.60 -5.45
CA HIS A 5 -18.99 -7.65 -4.33
C HIS A 5 -17.63 -7.45 -3.65
N THR A 6 -17.51 -6.37 -2.87
CA THR A 6 -16.23 -5.95 -2.26
C THR A 6 -15.64 -6.97 -1.28
N GLY A 7 -16.47 -7.77 -0.60
CA GLY A 7 -16.01 -8.83 0.31
C GLY A 7 -15.49 -10.12 -0.33
N GLU A 8 -15.57 -10.27 -1.66
CA GLU A 8 -15.07 -11.46 -2.38
C GLU A 8 -13.57 -11.38 -2.70
N TRP A 9 -12.96 -10.21 -2.50
CA TRP A 9 -11.58 -9.98 -2.91
C TRP A 9 -10.59 -10.66 -1.97
N ASP A 10 -9.67 -11.46 -2.52
CA ASP A 10 -8.56 -12.01 -1.75
C ASP A 10 -7.51 -10.92 -1.49
N LEU A 11 -7.37 -10.54 -0.22
CA LEU A 11 -6.43 -9.52 0.24
C LEU A 11 -5.05 -10.08 0.63
N SER A 12 -4.80 -11.37 0.37
CA SER A 12 -3.52 -12.04 0.66
C SER A 12 -2.35 -11.50 -0.14
N THR A 13 -2.61 -10.83 -1.26
CA THR A 13 -1.61 -10.17 -2.10
C THR A 13 -2.00 -8.71 -2.34
N LEU A 14 -1.08 -7.80 -2.05
CA LEU A 14 -1.18 -6.38 -2.41
C LEU A 14 -0.16 -6.09 -3.53
N GLU A 15 -0.66 -5.64 -4.68
CA GLU A 15 0.15 -5.21 -5.81
C GLU A 15 0.34 -3.69 -5.78
N LEU A 16 1.60 -3.26 -5.76
CA LEU A 16 2.01 -1.87 -5.84
C LEU A 16 2.67 -1.62 -7.20
N VAL A 17 2.00 -0.84 -8.05
CA VAL A 17 2.58 -0.32 -9.28
C VAL A 17 3.13 1.07 -8.97
N VAL A 18 4.45 1.21 -9.01
CA VAL A 18 5.20 2.37 -8.54
C VAL A 18 5.73 3.13 -9.75
N SER A 19 5.24 4.36 -9.94
CA SER A 19 5.81 5.32 -10.87
C SER A 19 6.53 6.41 -10.09
N LEU A 20 7.85 6.52 -10.25
CA LEU A 20 8.64 7.53 -9.56
C LEU A 20 8.47 8.90 -10.25
N ASP A 21 8.45 9.95 -9.45
CA ASP A 21 8.49 11.32 -9.92
C ASP A 21 9.90 11.73 -10.41
N ALA A 22 10.02 12.98 -10.88
CA ALA A 22 11.29 13.52 -11.36
C ALA A 22 12.40 13.60 -10.28
N ALA A 23 12.04 13.52 -9.00
CA ALA A 23 12.99 13.45 -7.89
C ALA A 23 13.31 12.00 -7.49
N GLY A 24 12.79 11.01 -8.21
CA GLY A 24 12.99 9.59 -7.92
C GLY A 24 12.16 9.10 -6.73
N ARG A 25 11.04 9.75 -6.41
CA ARG A 25 10.17 9.42 -5.27
C ARG A 25 8.76 9.03 -5.74
N ALA A 26 8.13 8.11 -5.04
CA ALA A 26 6.68 7.91 -5.11
C ALA A 26 6.13 7.73 -3.69
N GLU A 27 4.90 8.19 -3.46
CA GLU A 27 4.25 8.08 -2.17
C GLU A 27 2.76 7.77 -2.34
N GLY A 28 2.24 6.90 -1.47
CA GLY A 28 0.83 6.57 -1.42
C GLY A 28 0.40 6.12 -0.02
N LEU A 29 -0.89 6.26 0.27
CA LEU A 29 -1.52 5.82 1.52
C LEU A 29 -2.53 4.71 1.21
N LEU A 30 -2.44 3.61 1.95
CA LEU A 30 -3.42 2.55 1.98
C LEU A 30 -4.25 2.67 3.26
N TYR A 31 -5.56 2.85 3.10
CA TYR A 31 -6.53 2.80 4.20
C TYR A 31 -7.22 1.44 4.24
N GLU A 32 -7.35 0.87 5.42
CA GLU A 32 -8.02 -0.42 5.67
C GLU A 32 -8.84 -0.36 6.96
N ASP A 33 -10.05 -0.89 6.93
CA ASP A 33 -10.93 -1.09 8.09
C ASP A 33 -11.84 -2.31 7.85
N ALA A 34 -12.89 -2.47 8.67
CA ALA A 34 -13.87 -3.54 8.52
C ALA A 34 -14.71 -3.45 7.23
N GLY A 35 -14.75 -2.29 6.56
CA GLY A 35 -15.60 -2.02 5.41
C GLY A 35 -17.07 -1.73 5.74
N ASP A 36 -17.48 -1.92 7.00
CA ASP A 36 -18.81 -1.58 7.52
C ASP A 36 -18.77 -1.04 8.96
N GLY A 37 -19.87 -0.44 9.40
CA GLY A 37 -20.00 0.11 10.75
C GLY A 37 -19.25 1.44 11.00
N TYR A 38 -19.00 1.74 12.27
CA TYR A 38 -18.42 3.00 12.74
C TYR A 38 -17.08 2.85 13.47
N GLY A 39 -16.47 1.67 13.46
CA GLY A 39 -15.24 1.37 14.20
C GLY A 39 -14.08 2.33 13.88
N HIS A 40 -14.04 2.89 12.67
CA HIS A 40 -13.06 3.92 12.30
C HIS A 40 -13.04 5.13 13.24
N ARG A 41 -14.16 5.48 13.88
CA ARG A 41 -14.26 6.58 14.85
C ARG A 41 -13.52 6.28 16.15
N ASP A 42 -13.42 5.00 16.49
CA ASP A 42 -12.76 4.48 17.68
C ASP A 42 -11.33 3.98 17.39
N GLY A 43 -10.82 4.25 16.19
CA GLY A 43 -9.46 3.91 15.76
C GLY A 43 -9.33 2.54 15.08
N GLU A 44 -10.43 1.82 14.85
CA GLU A 44 -10.47 0.49 14.21
C GLU A 44 -10.29 0.57 12.68
N TYR A 45 -9.22 1.24 12.28
CA TYR A 45 -8.74 1.34 10.92
C TYR A 45 -7.22 1.27 10.92
N ARG A 46 -6.60 1.28 9.75
CA ARG A 46 -5.16 1.46 9.60
C ARG A 46 -4.87 2.30 8.38
N LEU A 47 -3.99 3.28 8.55
CA LEU A 47 -3.34 4.02 7.47
C LEU A 47 -1.90 3.55 7.34
N THR A 48 -1.56 2.94 6.21
CA THR A 48 -0.18 2.55 5.87
C THR A 48 0.36 3.47 4.78
N ARG A 49 1.42 4.23 5.07
CA ARG A 49 2.16 5.01 4.07
C ARG A 49 3.21 4.15 3.41
N PHE A 50 3.16 4.07 2.08
CA PHE A 50 4.19 3.50 1.24
C PHE A 50 5.01 4.63 0.63
N VAL A 51 6.33 4.59 0.80
CA VAL A 51 7.27 5.52 0.19
C VAL A 51 8.29 4.71 -0.61
N ALA A 52 8.33 4.94 -1.92
CA ALA A 52 9.40 4.43 -2.78
C ALA A 52 10.39 5.55 -3.05
N THR A 53 11.69 5.25 -2.99
CA THR A 53 12.75 6.24 -3.28
C THR A 53 13.91 5.55 -3.99
N ARG A 54 14.34 6.17 -5.10
CA ARG A 54 15.54 5.75 -5.83
C ARG A 54 16.79 6.08 -5.03
N VAL A 55 17.70 5.12 -4.92
CA VAL A 55 19.00 5.32 -4.28
C VAL A 55 19.86 6.19 -5.19
N ALA A 56 20.50 7.20 -4.61
CA ALA A 56 21.29 8.16 -5.37
C ALA A 56 22.45 7.45 -6.11
N GLY A 57 22.51 7.65 -7.44
CA GLY A 57 23.54 7.05 -8.28
C GLY A 57 23.34 5.57 -8.63
N SER A 58 22.15 5.00 -8.40
CA SER A 58 21.83 3.63 -8.82
C SER A 58 20.39 3.48 -9.35
N ASP A 59 20.11 2.29 -9.89
CA ASP A 59 18.76 1.85 -10.28
C ASP A 59 17.98 1.15 -9.16
N GLU A 60 18.55 1.13 -7.95
CA GLU A 60 17.88 0.54 -6.80
C GLU A 60 16.76 1.45 -6.30
N VAL A 61 15.62 0.84 -5.99
CA VAL A 61 14.47 1.52 -5.37
C VAL A 61 14.18 0.89 -4.02
N THR A 62 14.24 1.70 -2.97
CA THR A 62 13.84 1.29 -1.62
C THR A 62 12.37 1.58 -1.41
N LEU A 63 11.61 0.59 -0.94
CA LEU A 63 10.22 0.75 -0.51
C LEU A 63 10.12 0.68 1.02
N THR A 64 9.54 1.70 1.63
CA THR A 64 9.22 1.74 3.07
C THR A 64 7.72 1.70 3.28
N ALA A 65 7.25 0.85 4.19
CA ALA A 65 5.85 0.81 4.63
C ALA A 65 5.77 1.19 6.12
N THR A 66 5.02 2.25 6.44
CA THR A 66 4.87 2.76 7.81
C THR A 66 3.39 2.84 8.19
N ILE A 67 3.01 2.28 9.34
CA ILE A 67 1.67 2.49 9.89
C ILE A 67 1.64 3.86 10.56
N GLU A 68 0.83 4.78 10.03
CA GLU A 68 0.78 6.17 10.50
C GLU A 68 -0.31 6.42 11.53
N ALA A 69 -1.40 5.65 11.45
CA ALA A 69 -2.55 5.82 12.33
C ALA A 69 -3.44 4.58 12.36
N GLY A 70 -4.26 4.52 13.41
CA GLY A 70 -5.21 3.44 13.65
C GLY A 70 -4.59 2.21 14.30
N ASN A 71 -5.44 1.31 14.80
CA ASN A 71 -5.04 0.11 15.53
C ASN A 71 -5.42 -1.20 14.81
N TRP A 72 -5.96 -1.11 13.59
CA TRP A 72 -6.33 -2.27 12.80
C TRP A 72 -5.10 -3.13 12.49
N PRO A 73 -5.16 -4.45 12.74
CA PRO A 73 -3.99 -5.31 12.69
C PRO A 73 -3.41 -5.39 11.27
N ALA A 74 -2.09 -5.52 11.20
CA ALA A 74 -1.44 -5.77 9.93
C ALA A 74 -1.62 -7.23 9.49
N PRO A 75 -2.16 -7.49 8.28
CA PRO A 75 -2.29 -8.83 7.77
C PRO A 75 -0.93 -9.33 7.31
N ALA A 76 -0.69 -10.63 7.47
CA ALA A 76 0.36 -11.31 6.76
C ALA A 76 -0.05 -11.40 5.27
N ARG A 77 0.65 -10.68 4.40
CA ARG A 77 0.36 -10.64 2.95
C ARG A 77 1.62 -10.56 2.11
N THR A 78 1.51 -11.01 0.87
CA THR A 78 2.53 -10.83 -0.16
C THR A 78 2.46 -9.41 -0.71
N LEU A 79 3.60 -8.72 -0.75
CA LEU A 79 3.73 -7.46 -1.50
C LEU A 79 4.35 -7.77 -2.87
N LYS A 80 3.60 -7.53 -3.94
CA LYS A 80 4.11 -7.60 -5.31
C LYS A 80 4.37 -6.16 -5.77
N VAL A 81 5.64 -5.81 -6.01
CA VAL A 81 6.02 -4.45 -6.38
C VAL A 81 6.52 -4.44 -7.81
N THR A 82 5.95 -3.56 -8.63
CA THR A 82 6.38 -3.30 -10.01
C THR A 82 6.75 -1.83 -10.13
N VAL A 83 8.02 -1.55 -10.40
CA VAL A 83 8.48 -0.19 -10.69
C VAL A 83 8.36 0.04 -12.19
N LEU A 84 7.68 1.11 -12.59
CA LEU A 84 7.57 1.52 -13.99
C LEU A 84 8.83 2.31 -14.39
N SER A 85 9.46 1.89 -15.48
CA SER A 85 10.48 2.67 -16.20
C SER A 85 9.86 3.23 -17.48
N GLU A 86 10.32 4.40 -17.89
CA GLU A 86 10.15 4.87 -19.26
C GLU A 86 11.29 4.24 -20.06
N ASP A 87 11.01 3.17 -20.81
CA ASP A 87 11.96 2.56 -21.76
C ASP A 87 12.16 3.45 -23.01
#